data_AF-J9W4J1-F1
#
_entry.id   AF-J9W4J1-F1
#
_cell.length_a   1.000
_cell.length_b   1.000
_cell.length_c   1.000
_cell.angle_alpha   90.00
_cell.angle_beta   90.00
_cell.angle_gamma   90.00
#
_symmetry.space_group_name_H-M   'P 1'
#
loop_
_entity.id
_entity.type
_entity.pdbx_description
1 polymer ?
#
loop_
_entity_poly.entity_id
_entity_poly.type
_entity_poly.pdbx_seq_one_letter_code
_entity_poly.pdbx_strand_id
1 'polypeptide(L)'
;MNRVVKKLTLLAVGLLSFALMIDVAATSADAKTTAAKVVRVTPQKSTAYRAVKGIIYGDKTLTQKLHNAKNYPETIFYATKRVTVRKPNGKTAVYYYVANKSKTITGYIWHGYLTKTQVAMSQKSLMKLINAAPDMNPDETILSLKPVNYETHEAVFDLAYNVFHFSPTSMFKDHQALIYVANPELNQHVQNAMNKWNTALGETVFQMGSQSHYTLKISFGSGTKEGWDGLYDGRQIYIDKAHYHDAKYPLGYIKPSLAAKFTIDQYWDGVLAHELGHTLGLDHTGYQADLMYAATSAGNMIAKYAWQKPVEKSINGLDGTEMATITNRDLNRAKLTKLLGYW
;
A
#
# COMPACT_ATOMS: atom_id res chain seq x y z
N MET A 1 -31.11 -35.21 64.88
CA MET A 1 -30.61 -34.76 63.56
C MET A 1 -29.41 -33.85 63.77
N ASN A 2 -28.30 -34.18 63.09
CA ASN A 2 -27.06 -33.41 62.83
C ASN A 2 -27.35 -31.94 62.43
N ARG A 3 -26.47 -30.93 62.52
CA ARG A 3 -25.07 -30.73 62.94
C ARG A 3 -24.76 -29.20 62.83
N VAL A 4 -23.80 -28.72 63.64
CA VAL A 4 -22.70 -27.74 63.32
C VAL A 4 -23.10 -26.26 63.08
N VAL A 5 -22.83 -25.26 63.95
CA VAL A 5 -21.58 -24.70 64.57
C VAL A 5 -20.79 -23.81 63.58
N LYS A 6 -21.00 -22.48 63.61
CA LYS A 6 -20.31 -21.38 64.35
C LYS A 6 -18.95 -20.94 63.77
N LYS A 7 -18.92 -19.67 63.35
CA LYS A 7 -17.74 -18.82 63.15
C LYS A 7 -17.24 -18.34 64.53
N LEU A 8 -15.93 -18.25 64.73
CA LEU A 8 -15.37 -17.34 65.74
C LEU A 8 -13.97 -16.86 65.31
N THR A 9 -13.87 -15.54 65.19
CA THR A 9 -12.66 -14.73 65.25
C THR A 9 -12.08 -14.75 66.66
N LEU A 10 -10.76 -14.81 66.82
CA LEU A 10 -10.09 -14.12 67.93
C LEU A 10 -8.59 -13.94 67.67
N LEU A 11 -8.14 -12.76 68.09
CA LEU A 11 -6.83 -12.13 68.00
C LEU A 11 -6.15 -12.27 69.36
N ALA A 12 -4.84 -12.56 69.43
CA ALA A 12 -3.88 -11.86 70.31
C ALA A 12 -2.48 -12.50 70.29
N VAL A 13 -1.51 -11.60 70.26
CA VAL A 13 -0.04 -11.65 70.22
C VAL A 13 0.62 -12.36 71.41
N GLY A 14 1.78 -12.99 71.18
CA GLY A 14 2.76 -13.33 72.22
C GLY A 14 4.04 -13.97 71.66
N LEU A 15 5.20 -13.44 72.04
CA LEU A 15 6.53 -13.57 71.42
C LEU A 15 7.42 -14.72 71.92
N LEU A 16 8.40 -15.07 71.07
CA LEU A 16 9.74 -15.66 71.32
C LEU A 16 9.91 -17.18 71.56
N SER A 17 10.53 -17.86 70.59
CA SER A 17 11.73 -18.68 70.81
C SER A 17 12.53 -18.84 69.52
N PHE A 18 13.84 -18.57 69.64
CA PHE A 18 14.86 -18.57 68.59
C PHE A 18 15.24 -20.02 68.28
N ALA A 19 14.96 -20.51 67.08
CA ALA A 19 15.49 -21.77 66.56
C ALA A 19 16.29 -21.47 65.29
N LEU A 20 17.59 -21.76 65.35
CA LEU A 20 18.51 -21.80 64.21
C LEU A 20 18.02 -22.85 63.21
N MET A 21 17.29 -22.42 62.18
CA MET A 21 17.05 -23.18 60.97
C MET A 21 18.17 -22.83 59.99
N ILE A 22 19.05 -23.80 59.72
CA ILE A 22 20.00 -23.73 58.61
C ILE A 22 19.14 -23.82 57.34
N ASP A 23 18.92 -22.69 56.69
CA ASP A 23 18.32 -22.63 55.36
C ASP A 23 19.37 -23.15 54.37
N VAL A 24 19.32 -24.45 54.08
CA VAL A 24 20.06 -25.03 52.95
C VAL A 24 19.36 -24.51 51.70
N ALA A 25 19.86 -23.38 51.18
CA ALA A 25 19.53 -22.93 49.83
C ALA A 25 19.90 -24.06 48.87
N ALA A 26 18.91 -24.83 48.45
CA ALA A 26 19.05 -25.78 47.37
C ALA A 26 19.39 -24.98 46.11
N THR A 27 20.68 -24.93 45.78
CA THR A 27 21.13 -24.49 44.46
C THR A 27 20.56 -25.49 43.46
N SER A 28 19.54 -25.07 42.73
CA SER A 28 19.04 -25.80 41.58
C SER A 28 20.19 -25.89 40.57
N ALA A 29 20.86 -27.04 40.53
CA ALA A 29 21.85 -27.32 39.51
C ALA A 29 21.14 -27.34 38.15
N ASP A 30 21.43 -26.35 37.31
CA ASP A 30 20.99 -26.35 35.91
C ASP A 30 21.50 -27.63 35.23
N ALA A 31 20.56 -28.47 34.78
CA ALA A 31 20.89 -29.70 34.09
C ALA A 31 21.77 -29.40 32.86
N LYS A 32 23.01 -29.89 32.86
CA LYS A 32 23.96 -29.76 31.75
C LYS A 32 23.34 -30.35 30.48
N THR A 33 22.94 -29.49 29.54
CA THR A 33 22.45 -29.93 28.24
C THR A 33 23.60 -30.56 27.44
N THR A 34 23.40 -31.76 26.91
CA THR A 34 24.40 -32.44 26.10
C THR A 34 24.61 -31.68 24.79
N ALA A 35 25.85 -31.24 24.54
CA ALA A 35 26.23 -30.46 23.37
C ALA A 35 25.97 -31.21 22.06
N ALA A 36 25.42 -30.51 21.06
CA ALA A 36 25.31 -31.01 19.69
C ALA A 36 26.67 -30.93 18.97
N LYS A 37 26.95 -31.89 18.09
CA LYS A 37 28.16 -31.87 17.24
C LYS A 37 27.91 -31.04 15.99
N VAL A 38 28.72 -30.01 15.75
CA VAL A 38 28.65 -29.23 14.51
C VAL A 38 29.19 -30.08 13.36
N VAL A 39 28.37 -30.28 12.32
CA VAL A 39 28.72 -31.07 11.13
C VAL A 39 29.22 -30.15 10.02
N ARG A 40 28.50 -29.05 9.76
CA ARG A 40 28.83 -28.13 8.67
C ARG A 40 28.35 -26.72 8.98
N VAL A 41 29.15 -25.73 8.61
CA VAL A 41 28.74 -24.32 8.60
C VAL A 41 28.89 -23.80 7.17
N THR A 42 27.89 -23.11 6.66
CA THR A 42 27.89 -22.58 5.30
C THR A 42 27.33 -21.15 5.32
N PRO A 43 28.08 -20.14 4.85
CA PRO A 43 27.56 -18.79 4.65
C PRO A 43 26.38 -18.79 3.67
N GLN A 44 25.47 -17.82 3.81
CA GLN A 44 24.36 -17.62 2.89
C GLN A 44 24.07 -16.12 2.71
N LYS A 45 23.39 -15.77 1.61
CA LYS A 45 22.88 -14.42 1.39
C LYS A 45 21.98 -14.01 2.55
N SER A 46 22.22 -12.81 3.08
CA SER A 46 21.40 -12.24 4.14
C SER A 46 19.94 -12.24 3.73
N THR A 47 19.12 -12.99 4.46
CA THR A 47 17.69 -13.16 4.19
C THR A 47 16.92 -12.85 5.46
N ALA A 48 15.85 -12.06 5.33
CA ALA A 48 15.04 -11.64 6.46
C ALA A 48 13.99 -12.70 6.82
N TYR A 49 13.79 -12.90 8.11
CA TYR A 49 12.83 -13.84 8.69
C TYR A 49 12.16 -13.22 9.92
N ARG A 50 10.98 -13.74 10.26
CA ARG A 50 10.34 -13.60 11.57
C ARG A 50 10.31 -14.95 12.27
N ALA A 51 10.26 -14.92 13.60
CA ALA A 51 10.23 -16.10 14.44
C ALA A 51 9.26 -15.88 15.60
N VAL A 52 8.16 -16.63 15.65
CA VAL A 52 7.15 -16.52 16.72
C VAL A 52 7.29 -17.60 17.79
N LYS A 53 8.23 -18.54 17.60
CA LYS A 53 8.49 -19.64 18.53
C LYS A 53 9.92 -20.15 18.43
N GLY A 54 10.37 -20.84 19.48
CA GLY A 54 11.67 -21.50 19.54
C GLY A 54 12.72 -20.75 20.33
N ILE A 55 13.79 -21.46 20.68
CA ILE A 55 14.92 -20.92 21.42
C ILE A 55 16.00 -20.45 20.44
N ILE A 56 16.57 -19.29 20.71
CA ILE A 56 17.77 -18.76 20.05
C ILE A 56 18.95 -19.05 20.97
N TYR A 57 19.85 -19.90 20.48
CA TYR A 57 21.03 -20.34 21.21
C TYR A 57 22.23 -19.42 20.95
N GLY A 58 23.03 -19.12 21.96
CA GLY A 58 24.23 -18.29 21.80
C GLY A 58 25.37 -18.98 21.05
N ASP A 59 25.37 -20.30 21.05
CA ASP A 59 26.45 -21.12 20.50
C ASP A 59 25.95 -22.18 19.50
N LYS A 60 26.87 -22.66 18.66
CA LYS A 60 26.57 -23.64 17.60
C LYS A 60 26.31 -25.06 18.14
N THR A 61 26.68 -25.32 19.39
CA THR A 61 26.49 -26.62 20.07
C THR A 61 25.16 -26.69 20.82
N LEU A 62 24.38 -25.59 20.79
CA LEU A 62 23.02 -25.50 21.32
C LEU A 62 22.92 -25.71 22.84
N THR A 63 23.95 -25.28 23.58
CA THR A 63 24.00 -25.43 25.05
C THR A 63 23.60 -24.16 25.78
N GLN A 64 23.90 -23.00 25.22
CA GLN A 64 23.61 -21.68 25.77
C GLN A 64 22.28 -21.16 25.22
N LYS A 65 21.20 -21.25 26.00
CA LYS A 65 19.91 -20.63 25.64
C LYS A 65 19.95 -19.14 25.98
N LEU A 66 19.94 -18.26 24.97
CA LEU A 66 20.00 -16.81 25.20
C LEU A 66 18.64 -16.14 25.16
N HIS A 67 17.82 -16.50 24.16
CA HIS A 67 16.55 -15.83 23.94
C HIS A 67 15.45 -16.84 23.57
N ASN A 68 14.21 -16.44 23.80
CA ASN A 68 13.05 -17.13 23.26
C ASN A 68 12.40 -16.25 22.18
N ALA A 69 12.31 -16.75 20.96
CA ALA A 69 11.80 -16.00 19.82
C ALA A 69 10.33 -15.55 20.02
N LYS A 70 9.56 -16.26 20.85
CA LYS A 70 8.19 -15.86 21.20
C LYS A 70 8.09 -14.48 21.86
N ASN A 71 9.19 -14.00 22.47
CA ASN A 71 9.25 -12.68 23.10
C ASN A 71 9.52 -11.57 22.08
N TYR A 72 9.75 -11.93 20.82
CA TYR A 72 10.14 -11.03 19.73
C TYR A 72 9.33 -11.29 18.45
N PRO A 73 7.99 -11.45 18.51
CA PRO A 73 7.19 -11.85 17.35
C PRO A 73 7.30 -10.83 16.20
N GLU A 74 7.51 -9.56 16.55
CA GLU A 74 7.66 -8.47 15.58
C GLU A 74 9.09 -8.21 15.09
N THR A 75 10.08 -8.94 15.62
CA THR A 75 11.49 -8.71 15.26
C THR A 75 11.85 -9.35 13.94
N ILE A 76 12.45 -8.55 13.06
CA ILE A 76 13.07 -9.03 11.84
C ILE A 76 14.49 -9.52 12.15
N PHE A 77 14.71 -10.79 11.84
CA PHE A 77 15.98 -11.47 11.95
C PHE A 77 16.62 -11.67 10.58
N TYR A 78 17.89 -11.32 10.45
CA TYR A 78 18.68 -11.54 9.24
C TYR A 78 19.51 -12.80 9.39
N ALA A 79 19.18 -13.84 8.63
CA ALA A 79 19.94 -15.08 8.61
C ALA A 79 21.09 -14.99 7.62
N THR A 80 22.32 -15.25 8.09
CA THR A 80 23.55 -15.12 7.28
C THR A 80 24.37 -16.40 7.20
N LYS A 81 24.07 -17.40 8.04
CA LYS A 81 24.76 -18.70 8.04
C LYS A 81 23.77 -19.83 8.25
N ARG A 82 24.04 -20.97 7.61
CA ARG A 82 23.40 -22.27 7.83
C ARG A 82 24.36 -23.15 8.60
N VAL A 83 23.91 -23.74 9.70
CA VAL A 83 24.66 -24.67 10.54
C VAL A 83 23.93 -26.00 10.56
N THR A 84 24.59 -27.06 10.12
CA THR A 84 24.11 -28.43 10.28
C THR A 84 24.74 -29.00 11.53
N VAL A 85 23.92 -29.46 12.47
CA VAL A 85 24.36 -30.11 13.70
C VAL A 85 23.86 -31.54 13.74
N ARG A 86 24.59 -32.42 14.42
CA ARG A 86 24.14 -33.75 14.81
C ARG A 86 23.81 -33.70 16.30
N LYS A 87 22.54 -33.91 16.61
CA LYS A 87 22.02 -33.89 17.99
C LYS A 87 22.46 -35.16 18.75
N PRO A 88 22.38 -35.17 20.09
CA PRO A 88 22.70 -36.35 20.90
C PRO A 88 21.93 -37.62 20.48
N ASN A 89 20.70 -37.48 19.98
CA ASN A 89 19.89 -38.58 19.45
C ASN A 89 20.35 -39.11 18.07
N GLY A 90 21.52 -38.71 17.59
CA GLY A 90 22.09 -39.12 16.31
C GLY A 90 21.51 -38.42 15.08
N LYS A 91 20.34 -37.76 15.19
CA LYS A 91 19.69 -37.08 14.06
C LYS A 91 20.38 -35.76 13.73
N THR A 92 20.43 -35.42 12.46
CA THR A 92 20.90 -34.11 11.99
C THR A 92 19.77 -33.09 12.02
N ALA A 93 20.13 -31.82 12.24
CA ALA A 93 19.21 -30.70 12.13
C ALA A 93 19.94 -29.46 11.62
N VAL A 94 19.18 -28.57 11.00
CA VAL A 94 19.71 -27.32 10.46
C VAL A 94 19.29 -26.16 11.37
N TYR A 95 20.23 -25.28 11.67
CA TYR A 95 20.00 -24.05 12.41
C TYR A 95 20.52 -22.89 11.58
N TYR A 96 19.84 -21.76 11.62
CA TYR A 96 20.33 -20.53 11.01
C TYR A 96 20.91 -19.63 12.10
N TYR A 97 22.06 -19.03 11.79
CA TYR A 97 22.55 -17.91 12.58
C TYR A 97 21.76 -16.66 12.19
N VAL A 98 21.08 -16.06 13.16
CA VAL A 98 20.23 -14.89 13.02
C VAL A 98 20.75 -13.72 13.86
N ALA A 99 20.52 -12.51 13.37
CA ALA A 99 20.73 -11.27 14.12
C ALA A 99 19.62 -10.27 13.79
N ASN A 100 19.15 -9.50 14.78
CA ASN A 100 18.34 -8.32 14.49
C ASN A 100 19.21 -7.17 13.92
N LYS A 101 18.58 -6.11 13.41
CA LYS A 101 19.29 -4.99 12.75
C LYS A 101 20.36 -4.34 13.65
N SER A 102 20.07 -4.13 14.93
CA SER A 102 20.99 -3.55 15.91
C SER A 102 22.02 -4.55 16.45
N LYS A 103 21.93 -5.84 16.07
CA LYS A 103 22.77 -6.94 16.57
C LYS A 103 22.71 -7.15 18.09
N THR A 104 21.66 -6.67 18.76
CA THR A 104 21.44 -6.88 20.20
C THR A 104 20.83 -8.25 20.50
N ILE A 105 20.13 -8.85 19.53
CA ILE A 105 19.58 -10.20 19.63
C ILE A 105 20.22 -11.04 18.53
N THR A 106 21.07 -11.98 18.91
CA THR A 106 21.78 -12.85 17.97
C THR A 106 21.82 -14.29 18.45
N GLY A 107 22.02 -15.22 17.53
CA GLY A 107 22.27 -16.62 17.88
C GLY A 107 21.77 -17.59 16.81
N TYR A 108 21.62 -18.86 17.19
CA TYR A 108 21.26 -19.97 16.34
C TYR A 108 19.84 -20.43 16.66
N ILE A 109 18.96 -20.45 15.67
CA ILE A 109 17.59 -20.94 15.81
C ILE A 109 17.30 -22.00 14.75
N TRP A 110 16.46 -22.97 15.10
CA TRP A 110 16.06 -24.01 14.16
C TRP A 110 15.34 -23.39 12.96
N HIS A 111 15.76 -23.73 11.75
CA HIS A 111 15.28 -23.04 10.54
C HIS A 111 13.77 -23.21 10.32
N GLY A 112 13.16 -24.31 10.78
CA GLY A 112 11.72 -24.55 10.63
C GLY A 112 10.84 -23.68 11.53
N TYR A 113 11.42 -22.85 12.40
CA TYR A 113 10.69 -21.80 13.14
C TYR A 113 10.77 -20.43 12.48
N LEU A 114 11.53 -20.31 11.39
CA LEU A 114 11.69 -19.06 10.67
C LEU A 114 10.70 -18.98 9.52
N THR A 115 9.92 -17.90 9.50
CA THR A 115 9.06 -17.54 8.37
C THR A 115 9.74 -16.44 7.57
N LYS A 116 9.98 -16.67 6.28
CA LYS A 116 10.68 -15.71 5.42
C LYS A 116 9.83 -14.43 5.30
N THR A 117 10.45 -13.26 5.40
CA THR A 117 9.76 -11.96 5.27
C THR A 117 10.51 -11.06 4.32
N GLN A 118 9.81 -10.11 3.71
CA GLN A 118 10.45 -8.99 3.02
C GLN A 118 10.68 -7.83 4.01
N VAL A 119 11.59 -6.94 3.65
CA VAL A 119 11.86 -5.71 4.40
C VAL A 119 11.84 -4.58 3.39
N ALA A 120 11.04 -3.55 3.65
CA ALA A 120 11.04 -2.35 2.83
C ALA A 120 12.41 -1.67 2.86
N MET A 121 12.73 -0.98 1.77
CA MET A 121 13.87 -0.08 1.73
C MET A 121 13.63 1.11 2.67
N SER A 122 14.70 1.85 3.00
CA SER A 122 14.53 3.06 3.79
C SER A 122 13.83 4.15 2.98
N GLN A 123 13.05 5.00 3.64
CA GLN A 123 12.42 6.17 3.01
C GLN A 123 13.46 7.07 2.31
N LYS A 124 14.65 7.26 2.90
CA LYS A 124 15.76 8.00 2.26
C LYS A 124 16.18 7.40 0.92
N SER A 125 16.28 6.06 0.86
CA SER A 125 16.62 5.36 -0.39
C SER A 125 15.49 5.49 -1.41
N LEU A 126 14.23 5.40 -0.96
CA LEU A 126 13.07 5.56 -1.82
C LEU A 126 13.01 6.99 -2.41
N MET A 127 13.18 8.02 -1.58
CA MET A 127 13.20 9.41 -2.05
C MET A 127 14.31 9.66 -3.09
N LYS A 128 15.45 8.97 -2.99
CA LYS A 128 16.50 9.07 -4.01
C LYS A 128 16.03 8.55 -5.38
N LEU A 129 15.23 7.48 -5.40
CA LEU A 129 14.63 6.95 -6.63
C LEU A 129 13.57 7.91 -7.17
N ILE A 130 12.67 8.39 -6.30
CA ILE A 130 11.61 9.34 -6.68
C ILE A 130 12.20 10.63 -7.27
N ASN A 131 13.27 11.17 -6.67
CA ASN A 131 13.92 12.39 -7.17
C ASN A 131 14.70 12.18 -8.48
N ALA A 132 15.01 10.93 -8.84
CA ALA A 132 15.67 10.61 -10.11
C ALA A 132 14.66 10.36 -11.24
N ALA A 133 13.42 9.99 -10.90
CA ALA A 133 12.34 9.84 -11.86
C ALA A 133 11.83 11.22 -12.36
N PRO A 134 11.23 11.30 -13.56
CA PRO A 134 10.59 12.53 -14.01
C PRO A 134 9.46 12.95 -13.05
N ASP A 135 9.25 14.26 -12.92
CA ASP A 135 8.33 14.79 -11.91
C ASP A 135 6.92 14.22 -12.03
N MET A 136 6.30 13.79 -10.93
CA MET A 136 4.97 13.15 -10.92
C MET A 136 4.79 11.99 -11.94
N ASN A 137 5.86 11.41 -12.49
CA ASN A 137 5.80 10.31 -13.45
C ASN A 137 6.62 9.12 -12.91
N PRO A 138 5.99 8.11 -12.29
CA PRO A 138 6.73 6.98 -11.72
C PRO A 138 7.28 6.12 -12.87
N ASP A 139 8.61 6.07 -12.98
CA ASP A 139 9.27 5.27 -14.02
C ASP A 139 9.31 3.77 -13.68
N GLU A 140 9.91 2.96 -14.55
CA GLU A 140 10.02 1.51 -14.37
C GLU A 140 10.77 1.12 -13.08
N THR A 141 11.72 1.94 -12.61
CA THR A 141 12.44 1.67 -11.36
C THR A 141 11.49 1.76 -10.16
N ILE A 142 10.55 2.69 -10.20
CA ILE A 142 9.51 2.86 -9.19
C ILE A 142 8.42 1.78 -9.32
N LEU A 143 7.99 1.47 -10.54
CA LEU A 143 6.92 0.49 -10.82
C LEU A 143 7.35 -0.98 -10.64
N SER A 144 8.66 -1.25 -10.50
CA SER A 144 9.22 -2.60 -10.29
C SER A 144 9.68 -2.86 -8.84
N LEU A 145 9.38 -1.96 -7.90
CA LEU A 145 9.69 -2.17 -6.49
C LEU A 145 8.92 -3.37 -5.93
N LYS A 146 9.46 -3.96 -4.86
CA LYS A 146 8.77 -5.04 -4.15
C LYS A 146 7.50 -4.52 -3.47
N PRO A 147 6.42 -5.34 -3.37
CA PRO A 147 5.16 -4.97 -2.72
C PRO A 147 5.30 -4.28 -1.35
N VAL A 148 6.17 -4.83 -0.49
CA VAL A 148 6.44 -4.27 0.85
C VAL A 148 6.86 -2.79 0.83
N ASN A 149 7.44 -2.28 -0.27
CA ASN A 149 7.81 -0.87 -0.37
C ASN A 149 6.58 0.02 -0.61
N TYR A 150 5.62 -0.43 -1.42
CA TYR A 150 4.35 0.28 -1.62
C TYR A 150 3.56 0.31 -0.32
N GLU A 151 3.38 -0.86 0.32
CA GLU A 151 2.68 -0.98 1.61
C GLU A 151 3.29 -0.13 2.73
N THR A 152 4.62 -0.09 2.82
CA THR A 152 5.29 0.63 3.93
C THR A 152 5.39 2.14 3.68
N HIS A 153 5.41 2.58 2.42
CA HIS A 153 5.68 3.98 2.05
C HIS A 153 4.56 4.60 1.22
N GLU A 154 3.33 4.10 1.34
CA GLU A 154 2.13 4.57 0.61
C GLU A 154 2.04 6.10 0.57
N ALA A 155 2.05 6.76 1.73
CA ALA A 155 1.97 8.23 1.82
C ALA A 155 3.11 8.98 1.10
N VAL A 156 4.28 8.35 0.92
CA VAL A 156 5.40 8.94 0.16
C VAL A 156 5.09 8.90 -1.34
N PHE A 157 4.48 7.82 -1.82
CA PHE A 157 4.05 7.69 -3.22
C PHE A 157 2.88 8.63 -3.52
N ASP A 158 1.90 8.70 -2.62
CA ASP A 158 0.75 9.61 -2.72
C ASP A 158 1.19 11.04 -2.96
N LEU A 159 2.07 11.55 -2.09
CA LEU A 159 2.57 12.90 -2.21
C LEU A 159 3.46 13.08 -3.43
N ALA A 160 4.34 12.14 -3.75
CA ALA A 160 5.31 12.29 -4.84
C ALA A 160 4.67 12.27 -6.23
N TYR A 161 3.53 11.61 -6.37
CA TYR A 161 2.86 11.36 -7.64
C TYR A 161 1.43 11.90 -7.71
N ASN A 162 1.01 12.69 -6.72
CA ASN A 162 -0.35 13.22 -6.59
C ASN A 162 -1.39 12.11 -6.73
N VAL A 163 -1.24 11.01 -6.00
CA VAL A 163 -2.20 9.91 -6.03
C VAL A 163 -2.85 9.75 -4.68
N PHE A 164 -4.08 9.25 -4.65
CA PHE A 164 -4.82 9.03 -3.41
C PHE A 164 -5.92 7.99 -3.60
N HIS A 165 -6.31 7.31 -2.54
CA HIS A 165 -7.37 6.31 -2.56
C HIS A 165 -8.76 6.99 -2.54
N PHE A 166 -9.21 7.54 -3.67
CA PHE A 166 -10.50 8.23 -3.79
C PHE A 166 -11.71 7.28 -3.77
N SER A 167 -11.54 6.08 -4.31
CA SER A 167 -12.63 5.12 -4.49
C SER A 167 -12.80 4.20 -3.29
N PRO A 168 -14.02 3.76 -2.95
CA PRO A 168 -14.19 2.70 -1.96
C PRO A 168 -13.60 1.40 -2.52
N THR A 169 -13.04 0.57 -1.63
CA THR A 169 -12.46 -0.74 -1.99
C THR A 169 -13.46 -1.68 -2.68
N SER A 170 -14.77 -1.44 -2.53
CA SER A 170 -15.81 -2.20 -3.22
C SER A 170 -16.04 -1.79 -4.68
N MET A 171 -15.49 -0.66 -5.13
CA MET A 171 -15.68 -0.19 -6.51
C MET A 171 -14.96 -1.08 -7.51
N PHE A 172 -13.74 -1.50 -7.17
CA PHE A 172 -12.94 -2.38 -7.99
C PHE A 172 -12.86 -3.75 -7.36
N LYS A 173 -13.32 -4.76 -8.11
CA LYS A 173 -13.13 -6.16 -7.76
C LYS A 173 -12.16 -6.75 -8.77
N ASP A 174 -11.06 -7.32 -8.29
CA ASP A 174 -10.01 -7.88 -9.14
C ASP A 174 -9.53 -6.88 -10.22
N HIS A 175 -9.39 -5.60 -9.83
CA HIS A 175 -9.02 -4.49 -10.72
C HIS A 175 -10.04 -4.10 -11.78
N GLN A 176 -11.32 -4.46 -11.58
CA GLN A 176 -12.40 -4.16 -12.53
C GLN A 176 -13.57 -3.44 -11.86
N ALA A 177 -14.08 -2.41 -12.53
CA ALA A 177 -15.32 -1.71 -12.18
C ALA A 177 -16.40 -1.92 -13.23
N LEU A 178 -17.65 -2.06 -12.77
CA LEU A 178 -18.84 -2.19 -13.60
C LEU A 178 -19.59 -0.85 -13.64
N ILE A 179 -19.72 -0.27 -14.83
CA ILE A 179 -20.28 1.06 -15.05
C ILE A 179 -21.75 0.98 -15.43
N TYR A 180 -22.61 1.62 -14.64
CA TYR A 180 -23.99 1.89 -15.02
C TYR A 180 -24.17 3.36 -15.44
N VAL A 181 -24.63 3.58 -16.67
CA VAL A 181 -24.95 4.90 -17.20
C VAL A 181 -26.45 5.13 -17.08
N ALA A 182 -26.86 6.07 -16.22
CA ALA A 182 -28.27 6.34 -15.96
C ALA A 182 -28.97 7.09 -17.10
N ASN A 183 -28.20 7.82 -17.90
CA ASN A 183 -28.68 8.64 -19.00
C ASN A 183 -28.10 8.12 -20.33
N PRO A 184 -28.90 7.42 -21.17
CA PRO A 184 -28.38 6.72 -22.34
C PRO A 184 -27.62 7.57 -23.35
N GLU A 185 -27.89 8.88 -23.40
CA GLU A 185 -27.15 9.83 -24.26
C GLU A 185 -25.65 9.90 -23.92
N LEU A 186 -25.24 9.59 -22.68
CA LEU A 186 -23.83 9.53 -22.29
C LEU A 186 -23.14 8.23 -22.71
N ASN A 187 -23.87 7.20 -23.15
CA ASN A 187 -23.32 5.86 -23.37
C ASN A 187 -22.11 5.84 -24.30
N GLN A 188 -22.18 6.57 -25.41
CA GLN A 188 -21.10 6.58 -26.40
C GLN A 188 -19.82 7.16 -25.81
N HIS A 189 -19.91 8.31 -25.13
CA HIS A 189 -18.75 8.96 -24.52
C HIS A 189 -18.18 8.13 -23.37
N VAL A 190 -19.05 7.52 -22.54
CA VAL A 190 -18.62 6.62 -21.47
C VAL A 190 -17.87 5.42 -22.05
N GLN A 191 -18.38 4.82 -23.12
CA GLN A 191 -17.71 3.71 -23.78
C GLN A 191 -16.36 4.11 -24.36
N ASN A 192 -16.26 5.29 -24.98
CA ASN A 192 -15.00 5.83 -25.50
C ASN A 192 -13.98 6.07 -24.38
N ALA A 193 -14.40 6.69 -23.27
CA ALA A 193 -13.56 6.94 -22.11
C ALA A 193 -13.04 5.65 -21.46
N MET A 194 -13.90 4.65 -21.28
CA MET A 194 -13.49 3.32 -20.80
C MET A 194 -12.48 2.66 -21.75
N ASN A 195 -12.75 2.70 -23.06
CA ASN A 195 -11.88 2.11 -24.07
C ASN A 195 -10.48 2.76 -24.07
N LYS A 196 -10.39 4.08 -23.85
CA LYS A 196 -9.11 4.79 -23.72
C LYS A 196 -8.29 4.23 -22.56
N TRP A 197 -8.87 4.15 -21.36
CA TRP A 197 -8.18 3.60 -20.18
C TRP A 197 -7.83 2.13 -20.33
N ASN A 198 -8.77 1.30 -20.76
CA ASN A 198 -8.54 -0.13 -20.98
C ASN A 198 -7.40 -0.38 -21.99
N THR A 199 -7.39 0.40 -23.08
CA THR A 199 -6.32 0.29 -24.11
C THR A 199 -4.98 0.76 -23.56
N ALA A 200 -4.94 1.90 -22.86
CA ALA A 200 -3.70 2.44 -22.31
C ALA A 200 -3.08 1.51 -21.24
N LEU A 201 -3.91 0.90 -20.40
CA LEU A 201 -3.48 -0.03 -19.36
C LEU A 201 -3.20 -1.45 -19.90
N GLY A 202 -3.73 -1.78 -21.08
CA GLY A 202 -3.55 -3.10 -21.71
C GLY A 202 -4.39 -4.20 -21.04
N GLU A 203 -5.43 -3.83 -20.29
CA GLU A 203 -6.32 -4.74 -19.59
C GLU A 203 -7.73 -4.14 -19.46
N THR A 204 -8.73 -4.98 -19.20
CA THR A 204 -10.10 -4.51 -19.00
C THR A 204 -10.29 -4.05 -17.55
N VAL A 205 -10.25 -2.74 -17.34
CA VAL A 205 -10.45 -2.08 -16.04
C VAL A 205 -11.90 -1.64 -15.87
N PHE A 206 -12.49 -1.08 -16.91
CA PHE A 206 -13.88 -0.65 -16.91
C PHE A 206 -14.72 -1.48 -17.88
N GLN A 207 -15.90 -1.90 -17.44
CA GLN A 207 -16.86 -2.66 -18.24
C GLN A 207 -18.25 -2.08 -18.06
N MET A 208 -19.11 -2.18 -19.09
CA MET A 208 -20.52 -1.86 -18.92
C MET A 208 -21.18 -2.85 -17.96
N GLY A 209 -21.86 -2.30 -16.96
CA GLY A 209 -22.78 -3.01 -16.08
C GLY A 209 -24.24 -2.72 -16.43
N SER A 210 -25.12 -2.90 -15.46
CA SER A 210 -26.56 -2.62 -15.56
C SER A 210 -27.06 -1.92 -14.30
N GLN A 211 -28.28 -1.39 -14.33
CA GLN A 211 -28.89 -0.76 -13.16
C GLN A 211 -28.94 -1.69 -11.93
N SER A 212 -29.10 -3.01 -12.14
CA SER A 212 -29.13 -4.02 -11.08
C SER A 212 -27.75 -4.59 -10.72
N HIS A 213 -26.71 -4.30 -11.51
CA HIS A 213 -25.38 -4.85 -11.32
C HIS A 213 -24.31 -3.86 -11.81
N TYR A 214 -23.85 -2.99 -10.90
CA TYR A 214 -22.80 -2.01 -11.14
C TYR A 214 -22.01 -1.74 -9.86
N THR A 215 -20.80 -1.19 -10.01
CA THR A 215 -19.97 -0.69 -8.91
C THR A 215 -19.68 0.81 -9.02
N LEU A 216 -19.85 1.39 -10.22
CA LEU A 216 -19.76 2.82 -10.49
C LEU A 216 -20.97 3.29 -11.30
N LYS A 217 -21.60 4.39 -10.89
CA LYS A 217 -22.70 5.02 -11.62
C LYS A 217 -22.21 6.29 -12.30
N ILE A 218 -22.71 6.56 -13.51
CA ILE A 218 -22.51 7.81 -14.24
C ILE A 218 -23.89 8.38 -14.59
N SER A 219 -24.09 9.66 -14.33
CA SER A 219 -25.35 10.36 -14.60
C SER A 219 -25.15 11.86 -14.79
N PHE A 220 -26.18 12.57 -15.24
CA PHE A 220 -26.14 14.03 -15.19
C PHE A 220 -26.22 14.57 -13.76
N GLY A 221 -25.56 15.71 -13.55
CA GLY A 221 -25.67 16.58 -12.39
C GLY A 221 -25.87 18.04 -12.79
N SER A 222 -25.53 18.96 -11.88
CA SER A 222 -25.70 20.41 -12.08
C SER A 222 -24.42 21.14 -11.69
N GLY A 223 -23.43 21.09 -12.57
CA GLY A 223 -22.08 21.62 -12.38
C GLY A 223 -21.88 23.06 -12.84
N THR A 224 -22.72 23.61 -13.73
CA THR A 224 -22.56 25.00 -14.22
C THR A 224 -22.46 26.03 -13.09
N LYS A 225 -23.27 25.87 -12.02
CA LYS A 225 -23.27 26.79 -10.88
C LYS A 225 -22.05 26.64 -9.98
N GLU A 226 -21.42 25.47 -10.02
CA GLU A 226 -20.31 25.07 -9.16
C GLU A 226 -18.96 25.10 -9.89
N GLY A 227 -18.97 25.29 -11.23
CA GLY A 227 -17.78 25.48 -12.06
C GLY A 227 -17.11 24.18 -12.51
N TRP A 228 -17.86 23.08 -12.65
CA TRP A 228 -17.34 21.80 -13.12
C TRP A 228 -18.17 21.22 -14.29
N ASP A 229 -17.50 20.51 -15.19
CA ASP A 229 -18.10 19.79 -16.32
C ASP A 229 -18.24 18.29 -16.06
N GLY A 230 -17.28 17.75 -15.28
CA GLY A 230 -17.32 16.43 -14.67
C GLY A 230 -17.02 16.54 -13.17
N LEU A 231 -17.60 15.63 -12.39
CA LEU A 231 -17.29 15.50 -10.97
C LEU A 231 -17.39 14.05 -10.52
N TYR A 232 -16.29 13.49 -10.05
CA TYR A 232 -16.25 12.29 -9.23
C TYR A 232 -16.33 12.64 -7.74
N ASP A 233 -17.38 12.20 -7.06
CA ASP A 233 -17.62 12.49 -5.63
C ASP A 233 -17.06 11.42 -4.66
N GLY A 234 -16.27 10.47 -5.18
CA GLY A 234 -15.82 9.29 -4.44
C GLY A 234 -16.81 8.12 -4.47
N ARG A 235 -17.95 8.23 -5.16
CA ARG A 235 -18.94 7.15 -5.31
C ARG A 235 -19.49 7.02 -6.72
N GLN A 236 -19.73 8.14 -7.39
CA GLN A 236 -20.28 8.20 -8.73
C GLN A 236 -19.75 9.41 -9.49
N ILE A 237 -19.90 9.35 -10.81
CA ILE A 237 -19.51 10.45 -11.70
C ILE A 237 -20.76 11.22 -12.13
N TYR A 238 -20.68 12.53 -12.03
CA TYR A 238 -21.65 13.45 -12.59
C TYR A 238 -21.06 14.16 -13.80
N ILE A 239 -21.90 14.37 -14.82
CA ILE A 239 -21.62 15.23 -15.97
C ILE A 239 -22.56 16.43 -15.92
N ASP A 240 -22.08 17.63 -16.19
CA ASP A 240 -22.94 18.82 -16.17
C ASP A 240 -23.98 18.76 -17.28
N LYS A 241 -25.25 18.79 -16.90
CA LYS A 241 -26.35 18.66 -17.85
C LYS A 241 -26.46 19.85 -18.80
N ALA A 242 -26.30 21.07 -18.26
CA ALA A 242 -26.58 22.27 -19.04
C ALA A 242 -25.50 22.52 -20.11
N HIS A 243 -24.23 22.36 -19.74
CA HIS A 243 -23.12 22.42 -20.69
C HIS A 243 -23.17 21.26 -21.69
N TYR A 244 -23.51 20.04 -21.28
CA TYR A 244 -23.62 18.90 -22.20
C TYR A 244 -24.67 19.13 -23.30
N HIS A 245 -25.82 19.73 -22.95
CA HIS A 245 -26.88 20.04 -23.90
C HIS A 245 -26.69 21.36 -24.67
N ASP A 246 -25.64 22.14 -24.37
CA ASP A 246 -25.30 23.33 -25.14
C ASP A 246 -24.47 22.96 -26.38
N ALA A 247 -25.09 23.07 -27.56
CA ALA A 247 -24.46 22.77 -28.84
C ALA A 247 -23.25 23.66 -29.18
N LYS A 248 -22.99 24.73 -28.42
CA LYS A 248 -21.81 25.58 -28.57
C LYS A 248 -20.74 25.27 -27.54
N TYR A 249 -21.03 24.55 -26.47
CA TYR A 249 -20.06 24.29 -25.41
C TYR A 249 -19.12 23.13 -25.80
N PRO A 250 -17.80 23.23 -25.53
CA PRO A 250 -17.08 24.42 -25.03
C PRO A 250 -16.59 25.34 -26.17
N LEU A 251 -16.69 24.92 -27.43
CA LEU A 251 -16.04 25.54 -28.58
C LEU A 251 -16.38 27.03 -28.79
N GLY A 252 -17.62 27.43 -28.50
CA GLY A 252 -18.11 28.80 -28.60
C GLY A 252 -17.62 29.73 -27.48
N TYR A 253 -16.95 29.19 -26.46
CA TYR A 253 -16.51 29.92 -25.26
C TYR A 253 -14.98 30.00 -25.14
N ILE A 254 -14.25 29.37 -26.06
CA ILE A 254 -12.79 29.40 -26.10
C ILE A 254 -12.28 30.14 -27.34
N LYS A 255 -10.96 30.34 -27.45
CA LYS A 255 -10.36 31.02 -28.59
C LYS A 255 -10.63 30.24 -29.88
N PRO A 256 -11.09 30.88 -30.98
CA PRO A 256 -11.40 30.19 -32.24
C PRO A 256 -10.26 29.32 -32.79
N SER A 257 -9.01 29.77 -32.61
CA SER A 257 -7.82 29.01 -33.03
C SER A 257 -7.57 27.72 -32.24
N LEU A 258 -8.07 27.62 -31.01
CA LEU A 258 -8.05 26.39 -30.20
C LEU A 258 -9.29 25.55 -30.47
N ALA A 259 -10.47 26.17 -30.55
CA ALA A 259 -11.74 25.49 -30.87
C ALA A 259 -11.67 24.70 -32.18
N ALA A 260 -10.93 25.19 -33.17
CA ALA A 260 -10.74 24.50 -34.45
C ALA A 260 -9.91 23.20 -34.36
N LYS A 261 -9.33 22.86 -33.19
CA LYS A 261 -8.40 21.73 -33.02
C LYS A 261 -9.05 20.47 -32.44
N PHE A 262 -10.29 20.55 -31.97
CA PHE A 262 -11.01 19.41 -31.38
C PHE A 262 -12.53 19.55 -31.60
N THR A 263 -13.28 18.50 -31.27
CA THR A 263 -14.74 18.46 -31.40
C THR A 263 -15.41 18.44 -30.03
N ILE A 264 -16.71 18.77 -29.98
CA ILE A 264 -17.51 18.66 -28.76
C ILE A 264 -17.51 17.21 -28.23
N ASP A 265 -17.62 16.23 -29.14
CA ASP A 265 -17.57 14.81 -28.76
C ASP A 265 -16.23 14.42 -28.14
N GLN A 266 -15.12 14.88 -28.73
CA GLN A 266 -13.78 14.64 -28.19
C GLN A 266 -13.63 15.23 -26.79
N TYR A 267 -14.17 16.44 -26.57
CA TYR A 267 -14.14 17.07 -25.27
C TYR A 267 -14.89 16.26 -24.21
N TRP A 268 -16.11 15.80 -24.49
CA TRP A 268 -16.89 15.00 -23.54
C TRP A 268 -16.30 13.60 -23.30
N ASP A 269 -15.69 12.99 -24.33
CA ASP A 269 -14.86 11.79 -24.15
C ASP A 269 -13.71 12.04 -23.18
N GLY A 270 -13.07 13.22 -23.29
CA GLY A 270 -11.99 13.67 -22.42
C GLY A 270 -12.45 13.91 -20.97
N VAL A 271 -13.58 14.61 -20.78
CA VAL A 271 -14.14 14.88 -19.44
C VAL A 271 -14.43 13.57 -18.73
N LEU A 272 -15.13 12.64 -19.40
CA LEU A 272 -15.41 11.33 -18.81
C LEU A 272 -14.14 10.51 -18.54
N ALA A 273 -13.14 10.59 -19.43
CA ALA A 273 -11.86 9.93 -19.19
C ALA A 273 -11.12 10.52 -17.98
N HIS A 274 -11.18 11.84 -17.77
CA HIS A 274 -10.63 12.53 -16.61
C HIS A 274 -11.29 12.02 -15.32
N GLU A 275 -12.63 12.00 -15.27
CA GLU A 275 -13.35 11.51 -14.09
C GLU A 275 -13.08 10.03 -13.79
N LEU A 276 -12.96 9.19 -14.83
CA LEU A 276 -12.51 7.81 -14.65
C LEU A 276 -11.08 7.73 -14.09
N GLY A 277 -10.19 8.65 -14.46
CA GLY A 277 -8.85 8.76 -13.88
C GLY A 277 -8.87 8.99 -12.37
N HIS A 278 -9.79 9.82 -11.87
CA HIS A 278 -10.00 9.99 -10.43
C HIS A 278 -10.42 8.68 -9.75
N THR A 279 -11.25 7.86 -10.40
CA THR A 279 -11.63 6.54 -9.83
C THR A 279 -10.43 5.60 -9.69
N LEU A 280 -9.41 5.74 -10.54
CA LEU A 280 -8.14 5.00 -10.47
C LEU A 280 -7.15 5.59 -9.45
N GLY A 281 -7.56 6.59 -8.67
CA GLY A 281 -6.72 7.18 -7.63
C GLY A 281 -5.83 8.32 -8.11
N LEU A 282 -6.08 8.90 -9.29
CA LEU A 282 -5.29 10.01 -9.82
C LEU A 282 -5.83 11.35 -9.35
N ASP A 283 -5.01 12.16 -8.68
CA ASP A 283 -5.33 13.56 -8.42
C ASP A 283 -4.84 14.44 -9.59
N HIS A 284 -5.03 15.75 -9.53
CA HIS A 284 -4.62 16.63 -10.62
C HIS A 284 -3.10 16.80 -10.73
N THR A 285 -2.63 17.09 -11.94
CA THR A 285 -1.26 17.55 -12.23
C THR A 285 -1.29 18.98 -12.78
N GLY A 286 -0.16 19.68 -12.67
CA GLY A 286 0.01 20.99 -13.29
C GLY A 286 0.49 20.95 -14.75
N TYR A 287 0.56 19.77 -15.37
CA TYR A 287 1.08 19.60 -16.73
C TYR A 287 -0.07 19.67 -17.72
N GLN A 288 -0.16 20.73 -18.51
CA GLN A 288 -1.32 21.01 -19.36
C GLN A 288 -1.66 19.86 -20.32
N ALA A 289 -0.67 19.10 -20.77
CA ALA A 289 -0.90 17.99 -21.68
C ALA A 289 -1.51 16.74 -21.02
N ASP A 290 -1.42 16.60 -19.69
CA ASP A 290 -1.95 15.45 -18.97
C ASP A 290 -3.47 15.47 -18.95
N LEU A 291 -4.09 14.30 -19.09
CA LEU A 291 -5.54 14.14 -18.96
C LEU A 291 -5.99 14.67 -17.60
N MET A 292 -5.22 14.41 -16.54
CA MET A 292 -5.50 14.85 -15.18
C MET A 292 -5.04 16.30 -14.90
N TYR A 293 -4.91 17.15 -15.91
CA TYR A 293 -4.49 18.53 -15.73
C TYR A 293 -5.49 19.38 -14.93
N ALA A 294 -4.98 20.23 -14.05
CA ALA A 294 -5.69 21.39 -13.52
C ALA A 294 -4.82 22.64 -13.53
N ALA A 295 -5.42 23.82 -13.78
CA ALA A 295 -4.70 25.08 -13.85
C ALA A 295 -4.06 25.51 -12.52
N THR A 296 -4.63 25.06 -11.39
CA THR A 296 -4.13 25.31 -10.04
C THR A 296 -4.25 24.05 -9.19
N SER A 297 -3.46 23.97 -8.12
CA SER A 297 -3.50 22.86 -7.17
C SER A 297 -4.58 22.98 -6.10
N ALA A 298 -5.46 23.98 -6.17
CA ALA A 298 -6.40 24.29 -5.08
C ALA A 298 -7.47 23.20 -4.89
N GLY A 299 -7.77 22.44 -5.96
CA GLY A 299 -8.72 21.33 -5.94
C GLY A 299 -8.11 19.98 -5.56
N ASN A 300 -6.79 19.89 -5.42
CA ASN A 300 -6.12 18.63 -5.07
C ASN A 300 -6.41 18.24 -3.61
N MET A 301 -6.66 16.95 -3.40
CA MET A 301 -6.61 16.36 -2.07
C MET A 301 -5.16 16.17 -1.61
N ILE A 302 -4.28 15.80 -2.56
CA ILE A 302 -2.83 15.69 -2.35
C ILE A 302 -2.11 16.37 -3.49
N ALA A 303 -1.23 17.31 -3.13
CA ALA A 303 -0.34 18.00 -4.06
C ALA A 303 1.11 17.94 -3.57
N LYS A 304 2.01 17.39 -4.40
CA LYS A 304 3.46 17.38 -4.17
C LYS A 304 3.99 18.77 -3.86
N TYR A 305 3.48 19.76 -4.58
CA TYR A 305 3.76 21.18 -4.41
C TYR A 305 2.57 21.98 -4.95
N ALA A 306 2.42 23.23 -4.49
CA ALA A 306 1.35 24.11 -4.97
C ALA A 306 1.68 24.73 -6.34
N TRP A 307 0.67 24.89 -7.20
CA TRP A 307 0.79 25.66 -8.46
C TRP A 307 -0.45 26.55 -8.68
N GLN A 308 -0.24 27.67 -9.37
CA GLN A 308 -1.27 28.69 -9.69
C GLN A 308 -1.41 28.95 -11.20
N LYS A 309 -0.62 28.24 -11.99
CA LYS A 309 -0.59 28.24 -13.46
C LYS A 309 0.01 26.91 -13.91
N PRO A 310 -0.19 26.48 -15.16
CA PRO A 310 0.44 25.26 -15.66
C PRO A 310 1.95 25.27 -15.38
N VAL A 311 2.41 24.18 -14.76
CA VAL A 311 3.83 23.85 -14.55
C VAL A 311 4.52 23.71 -15.90
N GLU A 312 3.85 23.06 -16.84
CA GLU A 312 4.27 22.93 -18.23
C GLU A 312 3.06 23.16 -19.14
N LYS A 313 3.25 23.94 -20.21
CA LYS A 313 2.23 24.16 -21.24
C LYS A 313 2.32 23.09 -22.31
N SER A 314 1.19 22.69 -22.86
CA SER A 314 1.15 21.79 -24.00
C SER A 314 1.64 22.49 -25.26
N ILE A 315 2.21 21.72 -26.19
CA ILE A 315 2.77 22.25 -27.45
C ILE A 315 1.67 22.86 -28.33
N ASN A 316 0.47 22.29 -28.32
CA ASN A 316 -0.66 22.73 -29.11
C ASN A 316 -1.56 23.73 -28.36
N GLY A 317 -1.29 24.03 -27.09
CA GLY A 317 -2.06 24.92 -26.24
C GLY A 317 -3.38 24.33 -25.74
N LEU A 318 -3.71 23.08 -26.11
CA LEU A 318 -4.88 22.37 -25.60
C LEU A 318 -4.57 21.71 -24.26
N ASP A 319 -5.56 21.57 -23.39
CA ASP A 319 -5.41 20.72 -22.21
C ASP A 319 -5.70 19.23 -22.48
N GLY A 320 -5.41 18.36 -21.51
CA GLY A 320 -5.58 16.92 -21.67
C GLY A 320 -7.03 16.46 -21.86
N THR A 321 -8.00 17.22 -21.34
CA THR A 321 -9.43 16.98 -21.56
C THR A 321 -9.78 17.30 -23.01
N GLU A 322 -9.36 18.44 -23.53
CA GLU A 322 -9.53 18.83 -24.94
C GLU A 322 -8.83 17.86 -25.90
N MET A 323 -7.68 17.32 -25.53
CA MET A 323 -6.96 16.30 -26.30
C MET A 323 -7.52 14.87 -26.13
N ALA A 324 -8.32 14.63 -25.08
CA ALA A 324 -8.84 13.33 -24.68
C ALA A 324 -7.79 12.19 -24.74
N THR A 325 -6.56 12.49 -24.31
CA THR A 325 -5.41 11.60 -24.45
C THR A 325 -4.78 11.33 -23.09
N ILE A 326 -4.60 10.05 -22.76
CA ILE A 326 -3.89 9.61 -21.56
C ILE A 326 -2.39 9.74 -21.82
N THR A 327 -1.69 10.57 -21.06
CA THR A 327 -0.23 10.70 -21.22
C THR A 327 0.49 9.54 -20.53
N ASN A 328 1.79 9.39 -20.80
CA ASN A 328 2.62 8.45 -20.06
C ASN A 328 2.62 8.75 -18.55
N ARG A 329 2.48 10.02 -18.15
CA ARG A 329 2.41 10.39 -16.73
C ARG A 329 1.14 9.86 -16.10
N ASP A 330 -0.02 10.09 -16.73
CA ASP A 330 -1.30 9.55 -16.27
C ASP A 330 -1.28 8.03 -16.20
N LEU A 331 -0.80 7.37 -17.26
CA LEU A 331 -0.70 5.92 -17.35
C LEU A 331 0.19 5.32 -16.25
N ASN A 332 1.38 5.88 -16.05
CA ASN A 332 2.31 5.37 -15.06
C ASN A 332 1.80 5.60 -13.63
N ARG A 333 1.15 6.74 -13.37
CA ARG A 333 0.47 6.98 -12.08
C ARG A 333 -0.66 5.97 -11.86
N ALA A 334 -1.45 5.64 -12.88
CA ALA A 334 -2.50 4.62 -12.77
C ALA A 334 -1.93 3.23 -12.48
N LYS A 335 -0.80 2.87 -13.12
CA LYS A 335 -0.08 1.62 -12.79
C LYS A 335 0.44 1.62 -11.36
N LEU A 336 0.94 2.75 -10.86
CA LEU A 336 1.38 2.88 -9.48
C LEU A 336 0.20 2.70 -8.50
N THR A 337 -0.96 3.32 -8.76
CA THR A 337 -2.13 3.18 -7.88
C THR A 337 -2.70 1.78 -7.85
N LYS A 338 -2.57 1.01 -8.95
CA LYS A 338 -2.85 -0.44 -8.93
C LYS A 338 -1.92 -1.19 -7.97
N LEU A 339 -0.62 -0.86 -7.98
CA LEU A 339 0.37 -1.47 -7.08
C LEU A 339 0.18 -1.07 -5.61
N LEU A 340 -0.38 0.12 -5.37
CA LEU A 340 -0.81 0.60 -4.05
C LEU A 340 -2.15 -0.01 -3.62
N GLY A 341 -2.89 -0.65 -4.54
CA GLY A 341 -4.17 -1.30 -4.27
C GLY A 341 -5.38 -0.35 -4.23
N TYR A 342 -5.34 0.76 -4.96
CA TYR A 342 -6.44 1.74 -5.00
C TYR A 342 -7.54 1.35 -5.98
N TRP A 343 -7.18 0.56 -6.99
CA TRP A 343 -8.10 -0.05 -7.94
C TRP A 343 -7.60 -1.43 -8.30
#